data_AF-A0A067F7U5-F1
#
_entry.id   AF-A0A067F7U5-F1
#
_cell.length_a   1.000
_cell.length_b   1.000
_cell.length_c   1.000
_cell.angle_alpha   90.00
_cell.angle_beta   90.00
_cell.angle_gamma   90.00
#
_symmetry.space_group_name_H-M   'P 1'
#
loop_
_entity.id
_entity.type
_entity.pdbx_description
1 polymer ?
#
loop_
_entity_poly.entity_id
_entity_poly.type
_entity_poly.pdbx_seq_one_letter_code
_entity_poly.pdbx_strand_id
1 'polypeptide(L)'
;MEKLRHGQAVDIPNYDFKSYKNNVFPARRVNPSDVILLEGILVFHDSRVRELMNMKIFVDTDADVRLARRIRRDTVEKGRDIATVLDQYSKFVKPAFDDFILPTKKYADIIIPRGGDNHVAIDLIVQHIRTKLGQHDLCKIYPNLYVIHSTFQIRGMHTLIRDSQTTKHDFVFYSDRLIRLVVEHGLGHLPFTEKQVITPTGAVYTGVDFCKRLCGVSVIRR
;
A
#
# COMPACT_ATOMS: atom_id res chain seq x y z
N MET A 1 1.08 9.88 13.25
CA MET A 1 0.75 9.53 11.84
C MET A 1 1.72 10.13 10.84
N GLU A 2 2.01 11.43 10.89
CA GLU A 2 2.95 12.06 9.95
C GLU A 2 4.34 11.41 9.95
N LYS A 3 4.91 11.09 11.12
CA LYS A 3 6.19 10.37 11.23
C LYS A 3 6.18 9.04 10.46
N LEU A 4 5.13 8.22 10.63
CA LEU A 4 5.00 6.96 9.91
C LEU A 4 4.88 7.17 8.39
N ARG A 5 4.18 8.22 7.95
CA ARG A 5 4.10 8.59 6.52
C ARG A 5 5.45 8.99 5.92
N HIS A 6 6.36 9.53 6.73
CA HIS A 6 7.72 9.89 6.33
C HIS A 6 8.73 8.75 6.54
N GLY A 7 8.28 7.51 6.76
CA GLY A 7 9.20 6.38 6.95
C GLY A 7 9.91 6.39 8.30
N GLN A 8 9.38 7.08 9.31
CA GLN A 8 9.96 7.12 10.65
C GLN A 8 9.17 6.25 11.62
N ALA A 9 9.87 5.40 12.37
CA ALA A 9 9.27 4.58 13.41
C ALA A 9 8.78 5.44 14.60
N VAL A 10 7.71 4.98 15.25
CA VAL A 10 7.09 5.67 16.39
C VAL A 10 6.82 4.71 17.54
N ASP A 11 6.88 5.22 18.77
CA ASP A 11 6.50 4.47 19.96
C ASP A 11 5.06 4.83 20.33
N ILE A 12 4.19 3.82 20.31
CA ILE A 12 2.77 3.97 20.65
C ILE A 12 2.56 3.46 22.08
N PRO A 13 1.97 4.27 22.97
CA PRO A 13 1.67 3.83 24.34
C PRO A 13 0.66 2.68 24.34
N ASN A 14 0.84 1.74 25.26
CA ASN A 14 -0.11 0.66 25.46
C ASN A 14 -1.21 1.08 26.44
N TYR A 15 -2.42 0.54 26.22
CA TYR A 15 -3.55 0.67 27.13
C TYR A 15 -3.81 -0.65 27.86
N ASP A 16 -3.89 -0.60 29.19
CA ASP A 16 -4.26 -1.77 29.99
C ASP A 16 -5.74 -1.73 30.36
N PHE A 17 -6.50 -2.67 29.81
CA PHE A 17 -7.93 -2.83 30.03
C PHE A 17 -8.30 -3.36 31.42
N LYS A 18 -7.36 -3.97 32.16
CA LYS A 18 -7.60 -4.46 33.52
C LYS A 18 -7.46 -3.34 34.54
N SER A 19 -6.40 -2.54 34.43
CA SER A 19 -6.13 -1.42 35.34
C SER A 19 -6.72 -0.08 34.90
N TYR A 20 -7.29 0.00 33.69
CA TYR A 20 -7.81 1.24 33.08
C TYR A 20 -6.74 2.34 32.96
N LYS A 21 -5.48 1.97 32.73
CA LYS A 21 -4.35 2.90 32.63
C LYS A 21 -3.88 3.09 31.20
N ASN A 22 -3.68 4.35 30.82
CA ASN A 22 -2.95 4.76 29.62
C ASN A 22 -1.44 4.78 29.88
N ASN A 23 -0.63 4.81 28.80
CA ASN A 23 0.83 4.97 28.85
C ASN A 23 1.55 3.88 29.66
N VAL A 24 1.09 2.63 29.52
CA VAL A 24 1.76 1.49 30.14
C VAL A 24 3.06 1.20 29.39
N PHE A 25 4.17 1.14 30.13
CA PHE A 25 5.49 0.80 29.59
C PHE A 25 5.73 -0.72 29.65
N PRO A 26 6.49 -1.28 28.70
CA PRO A 26 7.16 -0.60 27.59
C PRO A 26 6.18 -0.15 26.49
N ALA A 27 6.45 0.99 25.87
CA ALA A 27 5.70 1.44 24.70
C ALA A 27 5.93 0.47 23.53
N ARG A 28 4.92 0.30 22.69
CA ARG A 28 5.02 -0.56 21.51
C ARG A 28 5.66 0.22 20.37
N ARG A 29 6.88 -0.17 19.99
CA ARG A 29 7.54 0.35 18.78
C ARG A 29 6.78 -0.12 17.54
N VAL A 30 6.36 0.82 16.72
CA VAL A 30 5.75 0.57 15.41
C VAL A 30 6.69 1.06 14.33
N ASN A 31 7.17 0.12 13.52
CA ASN A 31 8.01 0.41 12.37
C ASN A 31 7.17 0.95 11.20
N PRO A 32 7.79 1.72 10.29
CA PRO A 32 7.15 2.10 9.05
C PRO A 32 6.73 0.85 8.25
N SER A 33 5.64 0.96 7.50
CA SER A 33 5.14 -0.09 6.62
C SER A 33 4.43 0.54 5.44
N ASP A 34 4.44 -0.15 4.30
CA ASP A 34 3.78 0.32 3.07
C ASP A 34 2.26 0.41 3.24
N VAL A 35 1.70 -0.38 4.16
CA VAL A 35 0.29 -0.35 4.55
C VAL A 35 0.18 -0.10 6.04
N ILE A 36 -0.60 0.91 6.41
CA ILE A 36 -0.92 1.23 7.80
C ILE A 36 -2.43 1.08 7.98
N LEU A 37 -2.83 0.18 8.88
CA LEU A 37 -4.23 -0.01 9.26
C LEU A 37 -4.52 0.80 10.52
N LEU A 38 -5.45 1.75 10.40
CA LEU A 38 -6.00 2.50 11.53
C LEU A 38 -7.33 1.89 11.93
N GLU A 39 -7.34 1.20 13.07
CA GLU A 39 -8.52 0.55 13.63
C GLU A 39 -8.97 1.26 14.90
N GLY A 40 -10.28 1.31 15.10
CA GLY A 40 -10.91 1.84 16.31
C GLY A 40 -12.29 2.40 16.06
N ILE A 41 -13.09 2.48 17.12
CA ILE A 41 -14.50 2.90 17.05
C ILE A 41 -14.73 4.37 16.69
N LEU A 42 -13.71 5.23 16.81
CA LEU A 42 -13.81 6.69 16.59
C LEU A 42 -12.81 7.20 15.54
N VAL A 43 -12.18 6.33 14.75
CA VAL A 43 -11.15 6.73 13.78
C VAL A 43 -11.67 7.70 12.71
N PHE A 44 -12.97 7.71 12.44
CA PHE A 44 -13.63 8.64 11.53
C PHE A 44 -14.20 9.88 12.22
N HIS A 45 -14.00 10.09 13.52
CA HIS A 45 -14.55 11.25 14.20
C HIS A 45 -13.79 12.54 13.85
N ASP A 46 -12.45 12.51 13.90
CA ASP A 46 -11.59 13.66 13.62
C ASP A 46 -11.32 13.83 12.10
N SER A 47 -11.67 14.99 11.53
CA SER A 47 -11.45 15.28 10.10
C SER A 47 -9.98 15.16 9.70
N ARG A 48 -9.06 15.59 10.56
CA ARG A 48 -7.62 15.56 10.28
C ARG A 48 -7.12 14.14 10.09
N VAL A 49 -7.70 13.16 10.80
CA VAL A 49 -7.34 11.76 10.63
C VAL A 49 -7.97 11.21 9.35
N ARG A 50 -9.23 11.56 9.05
CA ARG A 50 -9.92 11.14 7.81
C ARG A 50 -9.19 11.57 6.54
N GLU A 51 -8.63 12.77 6.54
CA GLU A 51 -7.87 13.35 5.42
C GLU A 51 -6.55 12.60 5.15
N LEU A 52 -6.02 11.88 6.15
CA LEU A 52 -4.82 11.06 6.00
C LEU A 52 -5.11 9.68 5.41
N MET A 53 -6.37 9.24 5.36
CA MET A 53 -6.75 7.88 4.97
C MET A 53 -6.98 7.77 3.47
N ASN A 54 -6.30 6.82 2.81
CA ASN A 54 -6.52 6.51 1.40
C ASN A 54 -7.78 5.66 1.14
N MET A 55 -8.26 4.94 2.15
CA MET A 55 -9.45 4.08 2.07
C MET A 55 -10.12 4.05 3.46
N LYS A 56 -11.42 4.30 3.51
CA LYS A 56 -12.22 4.37 4.73
C LYS A 56 -13.26 3.26 4.73
N ILE A 57 -13.12 2.32 5.66
CA ILE A 57 -13.99 1.14 5.80
C ILE A 57 -14.76 1.23 7.11
N PHE A 58 -16.09 1.13 7.03
CA PHE A 58 -16.96 1.00 8.21
C PHE A 58 -17.54 -0.41 8.28
N VAL A 59 -17.27 -1.12 9.38
CA VAL A 59 -17.84 -2.45 9.61
C VAL A 59 -19.19 -2.29 10.30
N ASP A 60 -20.26 -2.69 9.61
CA ASP A 60 -21.62 -2.57 10.11
C ASP A 60 -22.16 -3.92 10.57
N THR A 61 -22.76 -3.93 11.76
CA THR A 61 -23.28 -5.14 12.41
C THR A 61 -24.36 -4.73 13.39
N ASP A 62 -25.42 -5.55 13.46
CA ASP A 62 -26.57 -5.31 14.33
C ASP A 62 -26.16 -5.19 15.81
N ALA A 63 -26.90 -4.34 16.53
CA ALA A 63 -26.54 -3.95 17.90
C ALA A 63 -26.60 -5.13 18.89
N ASP A 64 -27.55 -6.04 18.70
CA ASP A 64 -27.72 -7.28 19.45
C ASP A 64 -26.53 -8.23 19.25
N VAL A 65 -26.09 -8.44 18.01
CA VAL A 65 -24.91 -9.26 17.68
C VAL A 65 -23.65 -8.65 18.29
N ARG A 66 -23.48 -7.33 18.20
CA ARG A 66 -22.37 -6.62 18.85
C ARG A 66 -22.41 -6.74 20.37
N LEU A 67 -23.59 -6.60 20.98
CA LEU A 67 -23.78 -6.74 22.42
C LEU A 67 -23.48 -8.16 22.88
N ALA A 68 -23.97 -9.18 22.18
CA ALA A 68 -23.70 -10.59 22.49
C ALA A 68 -22.20 -10.89 22.43
N ARG A 69 -21.50 -10.43 21.38
CA ARG A 69 -20.03 -10.54 21.25
C ARG A 69 -19.32 -9.82 22.40
N ARG A 70 -19.77 -8.64 22.79
CA ARG A 70 -19.20 -7.86 23.91
C ARG A 70 -19.40 -8.58 25.25
N ILE A 71 -20.59 -9.10 25.54
CA ILE A 71 -20.88 -9.84 26.77
C ILE A 71 -19.92 -11.03 26.85
N ARG A 72 -19.89 -11.87 25.81
CA ARG A 72 -19.01 -13.06 25.77
C ARG A 72 -17.55 -12.70 26.01
N ARG A 73 -17.04 -11.63 25.37
CA ARG A 73 -15.66 -11.18 25.54
C ARG A 73 -15.40 -10.66 26.94
N ASP A 74 -16.24 -9.77 27.46
CA ASP A 74 -16.01 -9.11 28.74
C ASP A 74 -16.26 -10.07 29.94
N THR A 75 -17.08 -11.10 29.79
CA THR A 75 -17.24 -12.16 30.80
C THR A 75 -16.09 -13.15 30.77
N VAL A 76 -15.77 -13.73 29.60
CA VAL A 76 -14.75 -14.79 29.47
C VAL A 76 -13.33 -14.25 29.63
N GLU A 77 -12.99 -13.14 28.98
CA GLU A 77 -11.60 -12.65 28.93
C GLU A 77 -11.29 -11.67 30.07
N LYS A 78 -12.30 -10.96 30.59
CA LYS A 78 -12.11 -9.90 31.60
C LYS A 78 -12.76 -10.20 32.94
N GLY A 79 -13.44 -11.34 33.08
CA GLY A 79 -14.06 -11.77 34.34
C GLY A 79 -15.13 -10.81 34.87
N ARG A 80 -15.79 -10.04 34.01
CA ARG A 80 -16.82 -9.07 34.43
C ARG A 80 -18.17 -9.76 34.59
N ASP A 81 -18.96 -9.28 35.55
CA ASP A 81 -20.34 -9.69 35.70
C ASP A 81 -21.24 -9.15 34.58
N ILE A 82 -22.23 -9.95 34.17
CA ILE A 82 -23.13 -9.65 33.04
C ILE A 82 -23.95 -8.39 33.34
N ALA A 83 -24.46 -8.23 34.57
CA ALA A 83 -25.27 -7.07 34.90
C ALA A 83 -24.45 -5.77 34.78
N THR A 84 -23.19 -5.80 35.20
CA THR A 84 -22.26 -4.68 35.04
C THR A 84 -22.01 -4.34 33.57
N VAL A 85 -21.87 -5.35 32.70
CA VAL A 85 -21.67 -5.15 31.26
C VAL A 85 -22.90 -4.49 30.62
N LEU A 86 -24.11 -4.92 31.01
CA LEU A 86 -25.39 -4.40 30.52
C LEU A 86 -25.67 -2.97 31.00
N ASP A 87 -25.38 -2.68 32.27
CA ASP A 87 -25.49 -1.31 32.82
C ASP A 87 -24.55 -0.36 32.06
N GLN A 88 -23.28 -0.73 31.91
CA GLN A 88 -22.32 0.07 31.14
C GLN A 88 -22.74 0.25 29.68
N TYR A 89 -23.33 -0.80 29.08
CA TYR A 89 -23.79 -0.74 27.70
C TYR A 89 -24.88 0.31 27.53
N SER A 90 -25.90 0.24 28.37
CA SER A 90 -27.08 1.09 28.29
C SER A 90 -26.76 2.55 28.66
N LYS A 91 -25.94 2.74 29.70
CA LYS A 91 -25.60 4.06 30.24
C LYS A 91 -24.60 4.83 29.38
N PHE A 92 -23.63 4.15 28.76
CA PHE A 92 -22.51 4.81 28.09
C PHE A 92 -22.27 4.35 26.65
N VAL A 93 -22.27 3.04 26.38
CA VAL A 93 -21.82 2.52 25.07
C VAL A 93 -22.84 2.79 23.97
N LYS A 94 -24.13 2.53 24.23
CA LYS A 94 -25.20 2.70 23.24
C LYS A 94 -25.43 4.18 22.89
N PRO A 95 -25.57 5.11 23.85
CA PRO A 95 -25.64 6.54 23.54
C PRO A 95 -24.40 7.03 22.77
N ALA A 96 -23.19 6.67 23.22
CA ALA A 96 -21.98 7.09 22.52
C ALA A 96 -21.88 6.51 21.09
N PHE A 97 -22.41 5.31 20.87
CA PHE A 97 -22.49 4.74 19.54
C PHE A 97 -23.44 5.54 18.63
N ASP A 98 -24.64 5.84 19.12
CA ASP A 98 -25.65 6.55 18.33
C ASP A 98 -25.23 8.00 18.04
N ASP A 99 -24.62 8.67 19.01
CA ASP A 99 -24.27 10.09 18.92
C ASP A 99 -22.94 10.35 18.20
N PHE A 100 -21.94 9.47 18.38
CA PHE A 100 -20.57 9.76 17.92
C PHE A 100 -20.00 8.74 16.93
N ILE A 101 -20.46 7.49 16.93
CA ILE A 101 -19.87 6.43 16.09
C ILE A 101 -20.68 6.26 14.81
N LEU A 102 -21.98 6.01 14.94
CA LEU A 102 -22.88 5.76 13.82
C LEU A 102 -22.92 6.91 12.80
N PRO A 103 -22.93 8.20 13.20
CA PRO A 103 -22.93 9.30 12.24
C PRO A 103 -21.67 9.36 11.39
N THR A 104 -20.56 8.77 11.83
CA THR A 104 -19.30 8.74 11.08
C THR A 104 -19.33 7.73 9.93
N LYS A 105 -20.32 6.81 9.90
CA LYS A 105 -20.55 5.86 8.81
C LYS A 105 -20.68 6.56 7.44
N LYS A 106 -21.19 7.80 7.41
CA LYS A 106 -21.31 8.60 6.18
C LYS A 106 -19.98 8.97 5.52
N TYR A 107 -18.87 8.88 6.26
CA TYR A 107 -17.53 9.16 5.73
C TYR A 107 -16.84 7.91 5.16
N ALA A 108 -17.47 6.75 5.24
CA ALA A 108 -16.90 5.50 4.73
C ALA A 108 -17.01 5.42 3.21
N ASP A 109 -15.93 5.00 2.56
CA ASP A 109 -15.94 4.66 1.14
C ASP A 109 -16.64 3.30 0.93
N ILE A 110 -16.48 2.38 1.90
CA ILE A 110 -17.04 1.02 1.87
C ILE A 110 -17.65 0.68 3.23
N ILE A 111 -18.85 0.11 3.20
CA ILE A 111 -19.52 -0.45 4.37
C ILE A 111 -19.53 -1.97 4.24
N ILE A 112 -18.98 -2.66 5.25
CA ILE A 112 -18.90 -4.13 5.25
C ILE A 112 -19.90 -4.68 6.25
N PRO A 113 -20.96 -5.37 5.79
CA PRO A 113 -21.84 -6.10 6.69
C PRO A 113 -21.12 -7.37 7.18
N ARG A 114 -21.50 -7.82 8.38
CA ARG A 114 -21.04 -9.11 8.96
C ARG A 114 -19.51 -9.22 9.14
N GLY A 115 -18.80 -8.09 9.21
CA GLY A 115 -17.39 -7.96 9.62
C GLY A 115 -16.49 -9.17 9.35
N GLY A 116 -15.96 -9.76 10.44
CA GLY A 116 -14.98 -10.84 10.39
C GLY A 116 -15.44 -12.16 9.74
N ASP A 117 -16.74 -12.35 9.54
CA ASP A 117 -17.30 -13.55 8.89
C ASP A 117 -17.48 -13.35 7.38
N ASN A 118 -17.24 -12.13 6.87
CA ASN A 118 -17.39 -11.78 5.46
C ASN A 118 -16.08 -11.96 4.71
N HIS A 119 -15.69 -13.23 4.48
CA HIS A 119 -14.46 -13.58 3.76
C HIS A 119 -14.38 -12.94 2.37
N VAL A 120 -15.50 -12.84 1.66
CA VAL A 120 -15.56 -12.20 0.32
C VAL A 120 -15.13 -10.73 0.39
N ALA A 121 -15.62 -9.98 1.39
CA ALA A 121 -15.22 -8.58 1.56
C ALA A 121 -13.75 -8.45 1.98
N ILE A 122 -13.28 -9.34 2.85
CA ILE A 122 -11.86 -9.40 3.26
C ILE A 122 -10.98 -9.65 2.03
N ASP A 123 -11.31 -10.63 1.19
CA ASP A 123 -10.55 -10.96 -0.02
C ASP A 123 -10.52 -9.79 -0.99
N LEU A 124 -11.64 -9.07 -1.16
CA LEU A 124 -11.69 -7.88 -2.01
C LEU A 124 -10.79 -6.75 -1.49
N ILE A 125 -10.76 -6.51 -0.17
CA ILE A 125 -9.82 -5.55 0.44
C ILE A 125 -8.38 -6.00 0.24
N VAL A 126 -8.07 -7.27 0.51
CA VAL A 126 -6.72 -7.84 0.36
C VAL A 126 -6.26 -7.74 -1.09
N GLN A 127 -7.12 -8.06 -2.05
CA GLN A 127 -6.82 -7.94 -3.47
C GLN A 127 -6.63 -6.47 -3.86
N HIS A 128 -7.46 -5.55 -3.36
CA HIS A 128 -7.27 -4.12 -3.59
C HIS A 128 -5.90 -3.64 -3.07
N ILE A 129 -5.55 -4.01 -1.83
CA ILE A 129 -4.25 -3.68 -1.24
C ILE A 129 -3.12 -4.30 -2.06
N ARG A 130 -3.21 -5.57 -2.45
CA ARG A 130 -2.22 -6.24 -3.29
C ARG A 130 -2.09 -5.60 -4.66
N THR A 131 -3.18 -5.12 -5.26
CA THR A 131 -3.13 -4.36 -6.51
C THR A 131 -2.46 -3.01 -6.29
N LYS A 132 -2.75 -2.29 -5.20
CA LYS A 132 -2.12 -1.01 -4.88
C LYS A 132 -0.64 -1.15 -4.54
N LEU A 133 -0.25 -2.22 -3.85
CA LEU A 133 1.14 -2.56 -3.56
C LEU A 133 1.83 -3.06 -4.82
N GLY A 134 1.26 -4.02 -5.55
CA GLY A 134 1.78 -4.52 -6.83
C GLY A 134 1.89 -3.44 -7.91
N GLN A 135 1.09 -2.37 -7.80
CA GLN A 135 1.33 -1.07 -8.41
C GLN A 135 2.42 -0.29 -7.65
N HIS A 136 3.60 -0.91 -7.50
CA HIS A 136 4.84 -0.17 -7.27
C HIS A 136 5.11 0.66 -8.54
N ASP A 137 4.28 1.66 -8.81
CA ASP A 137 4.74 2.85 -9.49
C ASP A 137 5.72 3.49 -8.51
N LEU A 138 6.93 2.96 -8.47
CA LEU A 138 8.09 3.73 -8.05
C LEU A 138 8.07 5.10 -8.77
N CYS A 139 7.43 5.21 -9.95
CA CYS A 139 7.06 6.44 -10.65
C CYS A 139 6.29 7.47 -9.80
N LYS A 140 5.49 7.06 -8.80
CA LYS A 140 4.79 7.98 -7.88
C LYS A 140 5.70 8.60 -6.84
N ILE A 141 6.76 7.89 -6.45
CA ILE A 141 7.77 8.36 -5.48
C ILE A 141 8.87 9.11 -6.23
N TYR A 142 9.23 8.60 -7.41
CA TYR A 142 10.29 9.08 -8.28
C TYR A 142 9.64 9.50 -9.61
N PRO A 143 9.27 10.79 -9.78
CA PRO A 143 8.60 11.26 -10.99
C PRO A 143 9.44 11.08 -12.27
N ASN A 144 10.76 10.92 -12.11
CA ASN A 144 11.71 10.72 -13.19
C ASN A 144 12.04 9.23 -13.42
N LEU A 145 11.29 8.31 -12.83
CA LEU A 145 11.45 6.88 -13.08
C LEU A 145 10.54 6.42 -14.21
N TYR A 146 11.16 5.79 -15.20
CA TYR A 146 10.46 5.15 -16.31
C TYR A 146 10.62 3.63 -16.17
N VAL A 147 9.49 2.93 -16.08
CA VAL A 147 9.46 1.46 -15.97
C VAL A 147 9.16 0.88 -17.34
N ILE A 148 10.06 0.02 -17.83
CA ILE A 148 9.87 -0.67 -19.10
C ILE A 148 8.75 -1.70 -18.95
N HIS A 149 7.77 -1.63 -19.86
CA HIS A 149 6.66 -2.58 -19.88
C HIS A 149 7.16 -4.02 -20.10
N SER A 150 6.77 -4.94 -19.22
CA SER A 150 7.19 -6.34 -19.29
C SER A 150 6.37 -7.13 -20.34
N THR A 151 6.94 -7.33 -21.51
CA THR A 151 6.34 -8.15 -22.58
C THR A 151 6.57 -9.65 -22.35
N PHE A 152 5.81 -10.51 -23.05
CA PHE A 152 6.05 -11.97 -23.02
C PHE A 152 7.48 -12.35 -23.41
N GLN A 153 8.10 -11.60 -24.33
CA GLN A 153 9.50 -11.79 -24.70
C GLN A 153 10.45 -11.49 -23.53
N ILE A 154 10.27 -10.36 -22.84
CA ILE A 154 11.08 -9.99 -21.66
C ILE A 154 10.90 -11.03 -20.55
N ARG A 155 9.66 -11.48 -20.32
CA ARG A 155 9.38 -12.55 -19.36
C ARG A 155 10.06 -13.86 -19.73
N GLY A 156 10.04 -14.26 -21.00
CA GLY A 156 10.74 -15.46 -21.49
C GLY A 156 12.25 -15.38 -21.26
N MET A 157 12.88 -14.24 -21.56
CA MET A 157 14.30 -14.01 -21.28
C MET A 157 14.60 -14.06 -19.78
N HIS A 158 13.72 -13.47 -18.94
CA HIS A 158 13.85 -13.58 -17.49
C HIS A 158 13.73 -15.01 -16.98
N THR A 159 12.86 -15.83 -17.56
CA THR A 159 12.76 -17.26 -17.21
C THR A 159 14.08 -17.97 -17.49
N LEU A 160 14.67 -17.75 -18.67
CA LEU A 160 15.94 -18.38 -19.06
C LEU A 160 17.08 -17.96 -18.12
N ILE A 161 17.29 -16.67 -17.86
CA ILE A 161 18.40 -16.24 -16.98
C ILE A 161 18.24 -16.69 -15.52
N ARG A 162 17.03 -17.06 -15.08
CA ARG A 162 16.73 -17.49 -13.71
C ARG A 162 16.68 -19.01 -13.55
N ASP A 163 16.66 -19.75 -14.65
CA ASP A 163 16.72 -21.21 -14.61
C ASP A 163 18.15 -21.65 -14.22
N SER A 164 18.24 -22.48 -13.18
CA SER A 164 19.50 -23.05 -12.70
C SER A 164 20.21 -23.94 -13.72
N GLN A 165 19.48 -24.46 -14.72
CA GLN A 165 20.02 -25.31 -15.77
C GLN A 165 20.55 -24.52 -16.98
N THR A 166 20.38 -23.20 -17.00
CA THR A 166 20.79 -22.36 -18.12
C THR A 166 22.31 -22.34 -18.27
N THR A 167 22.79 -22.56 -19.50
CA THR A 167 24.21 -22.54 -19.80
C THR A 167 24.80 -21.15 -19.59
N LYS A 168 26.10 -21.07 -19.28
CA LYS A 168 26.80 -19.78 -19.15
C LYS A 168 26.68 -18.92 -20.41
N HIS A 169 26.72 -19.55 -21.59
CA HIS A 169 26.59 -18.86 -22.87
C HIS A 169 25.21 -18.22 -23.02
N ASP A 170 24.15 -19.00 -22.78
CA ASP A 170 22.77 -18.50 -22.88
C ASP A 170 22.48 -17.43 -21.84
N PHE A 171 22.98 -17.60 -20.61
CA PHE A 171 22.86 -16.59 -19.57
C PHE A 171 23.45 -15.25 -20.02
N VAL A 172 24.67 -15.24 -20.57
CA VAL A 172 25.31 -14.02 -21.09
C VAL A 172 24.51 -13.45 -22.25
N PHE A 173 24.12 -14.29 -23.22
CA PHE A 173 23.37 -13.85 -24.40
C PHE A 173 22.04 -13.17 -24.05
N TYR A 174 21.24 -13.78 -23.17
CA TYR A 174 19.94 -13.21 -22.77
C TYR A 174 20.09 -12.03 -21.81
N SER A 175 21.13 -12.01 -20.98
CA SER A 175 21.44 -10.85 -20.13
C SER A 175 21.81 -9.63 -20.98
N ASP A 176 22.69 -9.79 -21.97
CA ASP A 176 23.06 -8.70 -22.90
C ASP A 176 21.86 -8.18 -23.68
N ARG A 177 20.95 -9.09 -24.07
CA ARG A 177 19.71 -8.70 -24.77
C ARG A 177 18.79 -7.89 -23.88
N LEU A 178 18.63 -8.26 -22.60
CA LEU A 178 17.87 -7.48 -21.63
C LEU A 178 18.53 -6.11 -21.35
N ILE A 179 19.86 -6.08 -21.22
CA ILE A 179 20.61 -4.83 -21.02
C ILE A 179 20.41 -3.88 -22.21
N ARG A 180 20.49 -4.38 -23.45
CA ARG A 180 20.24 -3.56 -24.64
C ARG A 180 18.86 -2.93 -24.64
N LEU A 181 17.82 -3.69 -24.30
CA LEU A 181 16.45 -3.14 -24.20
C LEU A 181 16.36 -2.01 -23.17
N VAL A 182 17.05 -2.14 -22.04
CA VAL A 182 17.10 -1.09 -21.01
C VAL A 182 17.81 0.15 -21.53
N VAL A 183 18.97 -0.03 -22.18
CA VAL A 183 19.76 1.07 -22.74
C VAL A 183 18.99 1.79 -23.84
N GLU A 184 18.39 1.06 -24.79
CA GLU A 184 17.60 1.62 -25.88
C GLU A 184 16.42 2.46 -25.36
N HIS A 185 15.69 1.94 -24.37
CA HIS A 185 14.60 2.69 -23.75
C HIS A 185 15.11 3.95 -23.04
N GLY A 186 16.23 3.85 -22.32
CA GLY A 186 16.87 5.00 -21.66
C GLY A 186 17.36 6.07 -22.63
N LEU A 187 17.96 5.67 -23.76
CA LEU A 187 18.41 6.60 -24.81
C LEU A 187 17.24 7.37 -25.44
N GLY A 188 16.04 6.77 -25.50
CA GLY A 188 14.82 7.43 -25.98
C GLY A 188 14.38 8.65 -25.14
N HIS A 189 14.87 8.78 -23.91
CA HIS A 189 14.58 9.93 -23.05
C HIS A 189 15.61 11.06 -23.15
N LEU A 190 16.70 10.87 -23.91
CA LEU A 190 17.72 11.90 -24.07
C LEU A 190 17.22 13.02 -25.00
N PRO A 191 17.73 14.25 -24.85
CA PRO A 191 17.36 15.35 -25.73
C PRO A 191 17.92 15.13 -27.15
N PHE A 192 17.08 15.40 -28.15
CA PHE A 192 17.37 15.27 -29.58
C PHE A 192 17.24 16.62 -30.30
N THR A 193 17.96 16.78 -31.41
CA THR A 193 17.85 17.92 -32.35
C THR A 193 17.55 17.42 -33.76
N GLU A 194 16.70 18.12 -34.51
CA GLU A 194 16.40 17.78 -35.90
C GLU A 194 17.66 17.84 -36.78
N LYS A 195 17.78 16.87 -37.69
CA LYS A 195 18.88 16.76 -38.64
C LYS A 195 18.37 16.23 -39.97
N GLN A 196 18.74 16.89 -41.05
CA GLN A 196 18.43 16.42 -42.40
C GLN A 196 19.66 15.73 -43.00
N VAL A 197 19.42 14.60 -43.67
CA VAL A 197 20.45 13.87 -44.41
C VAL A 197 19.98 13.59 -45.83
N ILE A 198 20.92 13.48 -46.76
CA ILE A 198 20.64 13.05 -48.13
C ILE A 198 20.79 11.53 -48.15
N THR A 199 19.74 10.81 -48.54
CA THR A 199 19.75 9.35 -48.66
C THR A 199 20.61 8.92 -49.86
N PRO A 200 21.04 7.64 -49.94
CA PRO A 200 21.73 7.11 -51.12
C PRO A 200 20.94 7.25 -52.43
N THR A 201 19.61 7.45 -52.34
CA THR A 201 18.72 7.69 -53.49
C THR A 201 18.58 9.18 -53.86
N GLY A 202 19.27 10.08 -53.14
CA GLY A 202 19.22 11.52 -53.36
C GLY A 202 18.04 12.23 -52.70
N ALA A 203 17.19 11.52 -51.94
CA ALA A 203 16.07 12.11 -51.23
C ALA A 203 16.53 12.77 -49.91
N VAL A 204 15.83 13.83 -49.47
CA VAL A 204 16.07 14.42 -48.15
C VAL A 204 15.26 13.65 -47.12
N TYR A 205 15.94 13.15 -46.07
CA TYR A 205 15.32 12.52 -44.91
C TYR A 205 15.48 13.41 -43.68
N THR A 206 14.36 13.76 -43.04
CA THR A 206 14.33 14.50 -41.79
C THR A 206 14.36 13.53 -40.62
N GLY A 207 15.50 13.43 -39.96
CA GLY A 207 15.71 12.63 -38.76
C GLY A 207 16.10 13.49 -37.56
N VAL A 208 16.72 12.85 -36.58
CA VAL A 208 17.19 13.48 -35.35
C VAL A 208 18.62 13.04 -35.02
N ASP A 209 19.34 13.88 -34.28
CA ASP A 209 20.65 13.61 -33.70
C ASP A 209 20.60 13.88 -32.19
N PHE A 210 21.48 13.28 -31.40
CA PHE A 210 21.54 13.55 -29.97
C PHE A 210 22.12 14.94 -29.69
N CYS A 211 21.62 15.63 -28.67
CA CYS A 211 22.24 16.87 -28.19
C CYS A 211 23.69 16.60 -27.70
N LYS A 212 24.60 17.55 -27.98
CA LYS A 212 26.01 17.45 -27.54
C LYS A 212 26.15 17.51 -26.01
N ARG A 213 27.13 16.78 -25.46
CA ARG A 213 27.51 16.68 -24.02
C ARG A 213 26.61 15.77 -23.16
N LEU A 214 26.41 14.53 -23.60
CA LEU A 214 25.78 13.47 -22.79
C LEU A 214 26.84 12.68 -22.02
N CYS A 215 26.55 12.31 -20.77
CA CYS A 215 27.38 11.43 -19.95
C CYS A 215 26.50 10.34 -19.32
N GLY A 216 26.84 9.08 -19.53
CA GLY A 216 26.16 7.93 -18.93
C GLY A 216 26.95 7.39 -17.74
N VAL A 217 26.28 7.18 -16.60
CA VAL A 217 26.88 6.57 -15.41
C VAL A 217 26.15 5.26 -15.13
N SER A 218 26.88 4.14 -15.16
CA SER A 218 26.34 2.84 -14.76
C SER A 218 26.45 2.68 -13.25
N VAL A 219 25.33 2.47 -12.57
CA VAL A 219 25.29 2.23 -11.13
C VAL A 219 24.99 0.75 -10.90
N ILE A 220 26.03 -0.01 -10.55
CA ILE A 220 25.88 -1.40 -10.11
C ILE A 220 25.59 -1.38 -8.62
N ARG A 221 24.39 -1.81 -8.22
CA ARG A 221 24.09 -2.09 -6.81
C ARG A 221 24.49 -3.53 -6.52
N ARG A 222 25.40 -3.71 -5.55
CA ARG A 222 25.83 -5.01 -5.03
C ARG A 222 24.76 -5.63 -4.14
#